data_AF-A0A2N3T8R3-F1
#
_entry.id   AF-A0A2N3T8R3-F1
#
_cell.length_a   1.000
_cell.length_b   1.000
_cell.length_c   1.000
_cell.angle_alpha   90.00
_cell.angle_beta   90.00
_cell.angle_gamma   90.00
#
_symmetry.space_group_name_H-M   'P 1'
#
loop_
_entity.id
_entity.type
_entity.pdbx_description
1 polymer ?
#
loop_
_entity_poly.entity_id
_entity_poly.type
_entity_poly.pdbx_seq_one_letter_code
_entity_poly.pdbx_strand_id
1 'polypeptide(L)' 'MDKHNDERYYQFTLDVLKALHLNATTFFDDLAQDAPYEVQIYVWMDKLYKQGKSADEAIELIHRVRRFYIL' A
#
# COMPACT_ATOMS: atom_id res chain seq x y z
N MET A 1 10.23 -0.20 19.80
CA MET A 1 9.33 0.02 18.64
C MET A 1 9.29 1.51 18.42
N ASP A 2 9.91 1.99 17.35
CA ASP A 2 10.08 3.41 17.07
C ASP A 2 8.76 3.98 16.53
N LYS A 3 8.00 4.66 17.38
CA LYS A 3 6.66 5.18 17.06
C LYS A 3 6.67 6.13 15.85
N HIS A 4 7.80 6.79 15.56
CA HIS A 4 7.95 7.68 14.40
C HIS A 4 8.08 6.94 13.07
N ASN A 5 8.55 5.69 13.08
CA ASN A 5 8.58 4.87 11.87
C ASN A 5 7.19 4.32 11.54
N ASP A 6 6.42 3.97 12.56
CA ASP A 6 5.04 3.47 12.40
C ASP A 6 4.12 4.57 11.85
N GLU A 7 4.26 5.82 12.32
CA GLU A 7 3.45 6.95 11.84
C GLU A 7 3.76 7.33 10.39
N ARG A 8 5.05 7.38 10.01
CA ARG A 8 5.46 7.65 8.61
C ARG A 8 5.01 6.55 7.67
N TYR A 9 5.13 5.29 8.09
CA TYR A 9 4.66 4.14 7.32
C TYR A 9 3.14 4.15 7.16
N TYR A 10 2.42 4.49 8.23
CA TYR A 10 0.98 4.62 8.20
C TYR A 10 0.53 5.72 7.24
N GLN A 11 1.16 6.91 7.29
CA GLN A 11 0.85 7.99 6.36
C GLN A 11 1.15 7.62 4.90
N PHE A 12 2.31 7.01 4.65
CA PHE A 12 2.67 6.49 3.33
C PHE A 12 1.60 5.52 2.79
N THR A 13 1.13 4.61 3.65
CA THR A 13 0.10 3.64 3.29
C THR A 13 -1.22 4.34 2.96
N LEU A 14 -1.66 5.30 3.78
CA LEU A 14 -2.88 6.07 3.53
C LEU A 14 -2.82 6.86 2.21
N ASP A 15 -1.68 7.47 1.90
CA ASP A 15 -1.49 8.23 0.66
C ASP A 15 -1.62 7.31 -0.57
N VAL A 16 -1.01 6.12 -0.52
CA VAL A 16 -1.13 5.11 -1.58
C VAL A 16 -2.56 4.61 -1.72
N LEU A 17 -3.24 4.25 -0.62
CA LEU A 17 -4.63 3.77 -0.67
C LEU A 17 -5.57 4.83 -1.25
N LYS A 18 -5.40 6.09 -0.85
CA LYS A 18 -6.19 7.21 -1.35
C LYS A 18 -6.02 7.39 -2.87
N ALA A 19 -4.79 7.29 -3.38
CA ALA A 19 -4.51 7.38 -4.81
C ALA A 19 -5.06 6.19 -5.61
N LEU A 20 -5.11 5.00 -5.00
CA LEU A 20 -5.71 3.81 -5.59
C LEU A 20 -7.26 3.79 -5.49
N HIS A 21 -7.87 4.84 -4.92
CA HIS A 21 -9.30 4.93 -4.63
C HIS A 21 -9.81 3.80 -3.72
N LEU A 22 -8.97 3.32 -2.80
CA LEU A 22 -9.31 2.31 -1.82
C LEU A 22 -9.71 2.96 -0.49
N ASN A 23 -10.78 2.47 0.12
CA ASN A 23 -11.16 2.89 1.47
C ASN A 23 -10.24 2.24 2.50
N ALA A 24 -9.57 3.04 3.33
CA ALA A 24 -8.61 2.52 4.31
C ALA A 24 -9.25 1.58 5.32
N THR A 25 -10.44 1.89 5.83
CA THR A 25 -11.14 1.04 6.82
C THR A 25 -11.43 -0.33 6.22
N THR A 26 -12.11 -0.38 5.08
CA THR A 26 -12.43 -1.64 4.40
C THR A 26 -11.16 -2.40 4.02
N PHE A 27 -10.14 -1.71 3.51
CA PHE A 27 -8.87 -2.32 3.14
C PHE A 27 -8.19 -3.01 4.33
N PHE A 28 -8.14 -2.36 5.50
CA PHE A 28 -7.51 -2.95 6.69
C PHE A 28 -8.36 -4.07 7.29
N ASP A 29 -9.69 -3.97 7.23
CA ASP A 29 -10.59 -5.05 7.64
C ASP A 29 -10.38 -6.30 6.76
N ASP A 30 -10.34 -6.12 5.43
CA ASP A 30 -10.10 -7.20 4.46
C ASP A 30 -8.67 -7.76 4.56
N LEU A 31 -7.67 -6.90 4.80
CA LEU A 31 -6.31 -7.32 5.09
C LEU A 31 -6.24 -8.22 6.34
N ALA A 32 -6.99 -7.88 7.39
CA ALA A 32 -7.05 -8.70 8.61
C ALA A 32 -7.77 -10.04 8.39
N GLN A 33 -8.55 -10.18 7.32
CA GLN A 33 -9.17 -11.43 6.88
C GLN A 33 -8.33 -12.18 5.83
N ASP A 34 -7.06 -11.80 5.63
CA ASP A 34 -6.15 -12.37 4.63
C ASP A 34 -6.71 -12.32 3.19
N ALA A 35 -7.49 -11.28 2.86
CA ALA A 35 -8.00 -11.09 1.52
C ALA A 35 -6.83 -10.97 0.51
N PRO A 36 -6.76 -11.82 -0.53
CA PRO A 36 -5.55 -11.95 -1.36
C PRO A 36 -5.10 -10.64 -2.03
N TYR A 37 -6.05 -9.81 -2.44
CA TYR A 37 -5.76 -8.55 -3.15
C TYR A 37 -5.18 -7.49 -2.20
N GLU A 38 -5.77 -7.33 -1.02
CA GLU A 38 -5.33 -6.41 0.02
C GLU A 38 -3.97 -6.83 0.58
N VAL A 39 -3.78 -8.12 0.85
CA VAL A 39 -2.49 -8.69 1.25
C VAL A 39 -1.42 -8.38 0.20
N GLN A 40 -1.72 -8.59 -1.08
CA GLN A 40 -0.76 -8.35 -2.16
C GLN A 40 -0.35 -6.88 -2.25
N ILE A 41 -1.30 -5.96 -2.13
CA ILE A 41 -1.04 -4.51 -2.15
C ILE A 41 -0.24 -4.10 -0.91
N TYR A 42 -0.61 -4.60 0.27
CA TYR A 42 0.11 -4.32 1.51
C TYR A 42 1.57 -4.78 1.45
N VAL A 43 1.84 -5.97 0.90
CA VAL A 43 3.20 -6.48 0.68
C VAL A 43 3.99 -5.59 -0.29
N TRP A 44 3.35 -5.05 -1.33
CA TRP A 44 4.02 -4.11 -2.24
C TRP A 44 4.34 -2.79 -1.54
N MET A 45 3.40 -2.22 -0.78
CA MET A 45 3.62 -0.99 -0.01
C MET A 45 4.76 -1.15 1.00
N ASP A 46 4.78 -2.24 1.77
CA ASP A 46 5.86 -2.54 2.72
C ASP A 46 7.23 -2.62 2.03
N LYS A 47 7.32 -3.35 0.90
CA LYS A 47 8.56 -3.45 0.12
C LYS A 47 9.03 -2.10 -0.40
N LEU A 48 8.12 -1.29 -0.96
CA LEU A 48 8.44 0.01 -1.54
C LEU A 48 8.88 1.00 -0.46
N TYR A 49 8.20 1.02 0.68
CA TYR A 49 8.59 1.85 1.83
C TYR A 49 9.98 1.47 2.36
N LYS A 50 10.26 0.16 2.51
CA LYS A 50 11.59 -0.34 2.94
C LYS A 50 12.70 -0.02 1.94
N GLN A 51 12.38 0.13 0.66
CA GLN A 51 13.30 0.59 -0.37
C GLN A 51 13.52 2.12 -0.36
N GLY A 52 12.83 2.86 0.53
CA GLY A 52 12.91 4.31 0.61
C GLY A 52 12.19 5.03 -0.53
N LYS A 53 11.24 4.36 -1.19
CA LYS A 53 10.43 4.98 -2.25
C LYS A 53 9.46 5.99 -1.67
N SER A 54 9.23 7.09 -2.40
CA SER A 54 8.16 8.03 -2.06
C SER A 54 6.79 7.42 -2.33
N ALA A 55 5.73 8.00 -1.73
CA ALA A 55 4.36 7.57 -1.99
C ALA A 55 4.02 7.69 -3.49
N ASP A 56 4.43 8.78 -4.15
CA ASP A 56 4.20 8.99 -5.58
C ASP A 56 4.86 7.90 -6.44
N GLU A 57 6.13 7.55 -6.17
CA GLU A 57 6.81 6.45 -6.86
C GLU A 57 6.09 5.12 -6.64
N ALA A 58 5.63 4.87 -5.42
CA ALA A 58 4.92 3.64 -5.08
C ALA A 58 3.56 3.54 -5.81
N ILE A 59 2.82 4.64 -5.88
CA ILE A 59 1.55 4.76 -6.61
C ILE A 59 1.76 4.42 -8.09
N GLU A 60 2.75 5.03 -8.74
CA GLU A 60 3.04 4.76 -10.15
C GLU A 60 3.39 3.28 -10.41
N LEU A 61 4.21 2.69 -9.54
CA LEU A 61 4.62 1.30 -9.64
C LEU A 61 3.44 0.34 -9.43
N ILE A 62 2.62 0.57 -8.40
CA ILE A 62 1.43 -0.26 -8.13
C ILE A 62 0.42 -0.14 -9.29
N HIS A 63 0.18 1.06 -9.81
CA HIS A 63 -0.66 1.24 -10.99
C HIS A 63 -0.11 0.53 -12.23
N ARG A 64 1.21 0.59 -12.44
CA ARG A 64 1.87 -0.08 -13.57
C ARG A 64 1.70 -1.60 -13.44
N VAL A 65 1.94 -2.17 -12.26
CA VAL A 65 1.78 -3.60 -12.00
C VAL A 65 0.30 -4.01 -12.16
N ARG A 66 -0.67 -3.26 -11.60
CA ARG A 66 -2.11 -3.54 -11.80
C ARG A 66 -2.49 -3.58 -13.29
N ARG A 67 -1.95 -2.69 -14.12
CA ARG A 67 -2.19 -2.71 -15.58
C ARG A 67 -1.62 -3.97 -16.25
N PHE A 68 -0.49 -4.50 -15.79
CA PHE A 68 0.10 -5.71 -16.35
C PHE A 68 -0.62 -7.00 -15.92
N TYR A 69 -1.23 -7.04 -14.74
CA TYR A 69 -2.01 -8.20 -14.28
C TYR A 69 -3.44 -8.26 -14.84
N ILE A 70 -3.94 -7.17 -15.42
CA ILE A 70 -5.29 -7.08 -16.02
C ILE A 70 -5.26 -7.32 -17.55
N LEU A 71 -4.08 -7.52 -18.15
CA LEU A 71 -3.88 -7.93 -19.54
C LEU A 71 -3.68 -9.45 -19.64
#